data_AF-A0A1Q3CNR6-F1
#
_entry.id   AF-A0A1Q3CNR6-F1
#
_cell.length_a   1.000
_cell.length_b   1.000
_cell.length_c   1.000
_cell.angle_alpha   90.00
_cell.angle_beta   90.00
_cell.angle_gamma   90.00
#
_symmetry.space_group_name_H-M   'P 1'
#
loop_
_entity.id
_entity.type
_entity.pdbx_description
1 polymer ?
#
loop_
_entity_poly.entity_id
_entity_poly.type
_entity_poly.pdbx_seq_one_letter_code
_entity_poly.pdbx_strand_id
1 'polypeptide(L)'
;MIEAERRLLANALLDVSNQRFVLLSESCIPLFNFSTIYNYLIGSKQTFVDSYDLPGPVGRGRFTHRMLPYIGIEHWRKGSQWFEMDRELAIEVISDRTYFPLFQRFCKSSCYGDKHYLPTFVSMKFWNKNSNRSLTWVDWSRGGSHPAWFIRTDVNVDFLERLRHGTVCVYNGYITDICYLFARKFLPNALDSLLRVAPKVMQFN
;
A
#
# COMPACT_ATOMS: atom_id res chain seq x y z
N MET A 1 -14.69 -2.21 -1.67
CA MET A 1 -13.22 -2.32 -1.54
C MET A 1 -12.80 -2.75 -0.14
N ILE A 2 -12.97 -1.96 0.93
CA ILE A 2 -12.55 -2.36 2.30
C ILE A 2 -13.03 -3.76 2.70
N GLU A 3 -14.31 -4.07 2.48
CA GLU A 3 -14.85 -5.39 2.85
C GLU A 3 -14.21 -6.54 2.05
N ALA A 4 -13.87 -6.32 0.78
CA ALA A 4 -13.18 -7.31 -0.03
C ALA A 4 -11.75 -7.51 0.47
N GLU A 5 -11.02 -6.44 0.80
CA GLU A 5 -9.68 -6.50 1.40
C GLU A 5 -9.69 -7.26 2.74
N ARG A 6 -10.67 -7.00 3.61
CA ARG A 6 -10.84 -7.73 4.87
C ARG A 6 -11.13 -9.21 4.65
N ARG A 7 -11.95 -9.58 3.66
CA ARG A 7 -12.23 -10.98 3.31
C ARG A 7 -10.99 -11.69 2.76
N LEU A 8 -10.18 -11.01 1.94
CA LEU A 8 -8.89 -11.53 1.47
C LEU A 8 -7.94 -11.78 2.64
N LEU A 9 -7.81 -10.82 3.56
CA LEU A 9 -7.00 -10.98 4.78
C LEU A 9 -7.50 -12.14 5.64
N ALA A 10 -8.81 -12.22 5.89
CA ALA A 10 -9.40 -13.28 6.70
C ALA A 10 -9.12 -14.67 6.10
N ASN A 11 -9.24 -14.81 4.78
CA ASN A 11 -8.91 -16.06 4.09
C ASN A 11 -7.42 -16.39 4.18
N ALA A 12 -6.54 -15.41 3.95
CA ALA A 12 -5.10 -15.61 4.03
C ALA A 12 -4.63 -15.95 5.46
N LEU A 13 -5.31 -15.45 6.49
CA LEU A 13 -5.02 -15.71 7.90
C LEU A 13 -5.35 -17.15 8.35
N LEU A 14 -6.16 -17.89 7.57
CA LEU A 14 -6.46 -19.30 7.84
C LEU A 14 -5.19 -20.17 7.79
N ASP A 15 -4.22 -19.78 6.97
CA ASP A 15 -2.88 -20.35 7.03
C ASP A 15 -2.10 -19.69 8.18
N VAL A 16 -1.75 -20.49 9.18
CA VAL A 16 -1.01 -20.04 10.36
C VAL A 16 0.44 -19.66 10.04
N SER A 17 0.98 -20.14 8.93
CA SER A 17 2.35 -19.85 8.48
C SER A 17 2.47 -18.45 7.87
N ASN A 18 1.37 -17.86 7.37
CA ASN A 18 1.37 -16.51 6.80
C ASN A 18 1.65 -15.45 7.88
N GLN A 19 2.81 -14.78 7.77
CA GLN A 19 3.26 -13.73 8.70
C GLN A 19 3.13 -12.31 8.14
N ARG A 20 3.15 -12.14 6.82
CA ARG A 20 3.15 -10.84 6.13
C ARG A 20 2.13 -10.87 5.00
N PHE A 21 1.38 -9.78 4.82
CA PHE A 21 0.25 -9.69 3.91
C PHE A 21 0.42 -8.48 3.01
N VAL A 22 0.61 -8.72 1.71
CA VAL A 22 0.77 -7.69 0.68
C VAL A 22 -0.46 -7.69 -0.22
N LEU A 23 -1.09 -6.53 -0.41
CA LEU A 23 -2.15 -6.38 -1.40
C LEU A 23 -1.53 -6.05 -2.78
N LEU A 24 -1.92 -6.77 -3.84
CA LEU A 24 -1.48 -6.53 -5.23
C LEU A 24 -2.65 -6.65 -6.22
N SER A 25 -2.50 -6.07 -7.41
CA SER A 25 -3.37 -6.32 -8.58
C SER A 25 -2.60 -6.91 -9.75
N GLU A 26 -3.33 -7.37 -10.77
CA GLU A 26 -2.81 -7.83 -12.08
C GLU A 26 -1.91 -6.82 -12.81
N SER A 27 -1.91 -5.56 -12.38
CA SER A 27 -1.13 -4.47 -12.96
C SER A 27 0.07 -4.06 -12.12
N CYS A 28 0.36 -4.82 -11.06
CA CYS A 28 1.55 -4.66 -10.23
C CYS A 28 2.66 -5.57 -10.75
N ILE A 29 3.90 -5.13 -10.61
CA ILE A 29 5.09 -5.95 -10.85
C ILE A 29 5.98 -5.95 -9.61
N PRO A 30 6.73 -7.02 -9.34
CA PRO A 30 7.83 -6.96 -8.39
C PRO A 30 8.95 -6.08 -8.95
N LEU A 31 9.67 -5.38 -8.09
CA LEU A 31 10.86 -4.62 -8.46
C LEU A 31 12.16 -5.39 -8.15
N PHE A 32 12.10 -6.40 -7.28
CA PHE A 32 13.21 -7.22 -6.85
C PHE A 32 12.86 -8.71 -6.93
N ASN A 33 13.86 -9.59 -6.89
CA ASN A 33 13.62 -11.03 -6.83
C ASN A 33 12.92 -11.45 -5.52
N PHE A 34 12.42 -12.68 -5.52
CA PHE A 34 11.66 -13.21 -4.37
C PHE A 34 12.48 -13.20 -3.08
N SER A 35 13.75 -13.61 -3.10
CA SER A 35 14.60 -13.67 -1.90
C SER A 35 14.79 -12.29 -1.26
N THR A 36 15.02 -11.25 -2.06
CA THR A 36 15.11 -9.87 -1.56
C THR A 36 13.78 -9.42 -0.95
N ILE A 37 12.65 -9.63 -1.64
CA ILE A 37 11.32 -9.25 -1.13
C ILE A 37 11.00 -9.99 0.16
N TYR A 38 11.19 -11.31 0.17
CA TYR A 38 10.94 -12.17 1.34
C TYR A 38 11.76 -11.72 2.55
N ASN A 39 13.08 -11.55 2.38
CA ASN A 39 13.95 -11.12 3.47
C ASN A 39 13.62 -9.71 3.97
N TYR A 40 13.21 -8.80 3.08
CA TYR A 40 12.76 -7.46 3.46
C TYR A 40 11.47 -7.53 4.30
N LEU A 41 10.49 -8.32 3.89
CA LEU A 41 9.20 -8.40 4.58
C LEU A 41 9.32 -9.12 5.93
N ILE A 42 9.97 -10.29 5.95
CA ILE A 42 10.14 -11.10 7.16
C ILE A 42 11.08 -10.42 8.16
N GLY A 43 12.11 -9.72 7.67
CA GLY A 43 13.04 -8.97 8.52
C GLY A 43 12.50 -7.63 9.03
N SER A 44 11.32 -7.18 8.58
CA SER A 44 10.80 -5.86 8.92
C SER A 44 10.21 -5.81 10.33
N LYS A 45 10.62 -4.79 11.10
CA LYS A 45 10.04 -4.47 12.42
C LYS A 45 8.78 -3.61 12.33
N GLN A 46 8.39 -3.17 11.13
CA GLN A 46 7.28 -2.27 10.89
C GLN A 46 6.28 -2.85 9.88
N THR A 47 5.08 -2.27 9.84
CA THR A 47 4.10 -2.44 8.77
C THR A 47 4.13 -1.25 7.81
N PHE A 48 3.66 -1.43 6.58
CA PHE A 48 3.74 -0.40 5.54
C PHE A 48 2.33 -0.04 5.02
N VAL A 49 1.59 0.67 5.86
CA VAL A 49 0.36 1.37 5.49
C VAL A 49 0.69 2.84 5.28
N ASP A 50 0.45 3.34 4.07
CA ASP A 50 0.59 4.75 3.77
C ASP A 50 -0.44 5.57 4.58
N SER A 51 0.01 6.59 5.32
CA SER A 51 -0.87 7.36 6.19
C SER A 51 -0.35 8.77 6.42
N TYR A 52 -1.12 9.75 5.99
CA TYR A 52 -0.81 11.17 6.14
C TYR A 52 -2.11 11.98 6.30
N ASP A 53 -1.98 13.15 6.90
CA ASP A 53 -3.07 14.13 6.94
C ASP A 53 -3.01 15.02 5.71
N LEU A 54 -4.07 15.02 4.91
CA LEU A 54 -4.14 15.80 3.68
C LEU A 54 -5.25 16.86 3.78
N PRO A 55 -4.91 18.15 3.75
CA PRO A 55 -5.89 19.22 3.61
C PRO A 55 -6.66 19.15 2.28
N GLY A 56 -7.83 19.80 2.23
CA GLY A 56 -8.58 19.98 0.99
C GLY A 56 -9.58 18.87 0.64
N PRO A 57 -10.22 18.96 -0.54
CA PRO A 57 -11.44 18.23 -0.87
C PRO A 57 -11.25 16.71 -1.02
N VAL A 58 -10.03 16.26 -1.35
CA VAL A 58 -9.70 14.85 -1.54
C VAL A 58 -9.07 14.20 -0.30
N GLY A 59 -8.95 14.93 0.81
CA GLY A 59 -8.41 14.48 2.09
C GLY A 59 -9.41 14.75 3.21
N ARG A 60 -9.14 15.74 4.07
CA ARG A 60 -10.04 16.18 5.15
C ARG A 60 -11.46 16.53 4.70
N GLY A 61 -11.63 17.05 3.48
CA GLY A 61 -12.95 17.37 2.93
C GLY A 61 -13.88 16.16 2.72
N ARG A 62 -13.36 14.94 2.81
CA ARG A 62 -14.15 13.69 2.74
C ARG A 62 -14.63 13.20 4.11
N PHE A 63 -14.16 13.79 5.20
CA PHE A 63 -14.57 13.44 6.54
C PHE A 63 -16.06 13.79 6.77
N THR A 64 -16.74 13.00 7.60
CA THR A 64 -18.12 13.26 8.01
C THR A 64 -18.21 13.25 9.53
N HIS A 65 -18.77 14.32 10.10
CA HIS A 65 -19.00 14.45 11.54
C HIS A 65 -19.89 13.34 12.13
N ARG A 66 -20.58 12.56 11.29
CA ARG A 66 -21.34 11.38 11.71
C ARG A 66 -20.48 10.23 12.24
N MET A 67 -19.16 10.28 12.06
CA MET A 67 -18.23 9.32 12.66
C MET A 67 -17.83 9.67 14.10
N LEU A 68 -18.22 10.85 14.61
CA LEU A 68 -18.02 11.23 16.00
C LEU A 68 -18.89 10.36 16.95
N PRO A 69 -18.47 10.16 18.21
CA PRO A 69 -17.21 10.63 18.80
C PRO A 69 -16.01 9.72 18.51
N TYR A 70 -16.21 8.61 17.80
CA TYR A 70 -15.19 7.57 17.64
C TYR A 70 -14.04 7.96 16.71
N ILE A 71 -14.33 8.71 15.63
CA ILE A 71 -13.33 9.25 14.72
C ILE A 71 -13.59 10.74 14.56
N GLY A 72 -12.67 11.56 15.07
CA GLY A 72 -12.63 13.00 14.83
C GLY A 72 -11.80 13.36 13.60
N ILE A 73 -11.87 14.63 13.19
CA ILE A 73 -11.15 15.13 12.00
C ILE A 73 -9.63 15.05 12.17
N GLU A 74 -9.14 15.18 13.39
CA GLU A 74 -7.74 15.05 13.78
C GLU A 74 -7.19 13.62 13.62
N HIS A 75 -8.09 12.64 13.68
CA HIS A 75 -7.78 11.23 13.44
C HIS A 75 -7.85 10.86 11.96
N TRP A 76 -8.58 11.63 11.15
CA TRP A 76 -8.83 11.31 9.75
C TRP A 76 -7.54 11.36 8.92
N ARG A 77 -7.15 10.21 8.35
CA ARG A 77 -5.97 10.10 7.49
C ARG A 77 -6.34 9.66 6.08
N LYS A 78 -5.46 9.98 5.15
CA LYS A 78 -5.46 9.51 3.77
C LYS A 78 -4.23 8.64 3.53
N GLY A 79 -4.34 7.70 2.60
CA GLY A 79 -3.22 6.90 2.12
C GLY A 79 -3.52 6.15 0.84
N SER A 80 -2.51 5.43 0.37
CA SER A 80 -2.64 4.39 -0.64
C SER A 80 -3.55 3.25 -0.17
N GLN A 81 -4.30 2.68 -1.11
CA GLN A 81 -5.02 1.42 -0.91
C GLN A 81 -4.05 0.22 -0.80
N TRP A 82 -2.87 0.32 -1.42
CA TRP A 82 -1.88 -0.76 -1.40
C TRP A 82 -1.13 -0.75 -0.09
N PHE A 83 -1.35 -1.79 0.71
CA PHE A 83 -0.73 -1.96 2.00
C PHE A 83 0.20 -3.17 2.01
N GLU A 84 1.10 -3.14 2.96
CA GLU A 84 1.67 -4.34 3.55
C GLU A 84 1.49 -4.29 5.07
N MET A 85 1.13 -5.42 5.67
CA MET A 85 0.97 -5.54 7.12
C MET A 85 1.41 -6.91 7.62
N ASP A 86 1.77 -6.99 8.89
CA ASP A 86 2.06 -8.26 9.54
C ASP A 86 0.79 -8.95 10.05
N ARG A 87 0.96 -10.19 10.53
CA ARG A 87 -0.15 -11.03 11.02
C ARG A 87 -0.93 -10.39 12.16
N GLU A 88 -0.24 -9.75 13.10
CA GLU A 88 -0.88 -9.08 14.23
C GLU A 88 -1.80 -7.97 13.74
N LEU A 89 -1.31 -7.07 12.88
CA LEU A 89 -2.14 -5.99 12.33
C LEU A 89 -3.27 -6.54 11.44
N ALA A 90 -3.03 -7.60 10.67
CA ALA A 90 -4.06 -8.24 9.86
C ALA A 90 -5.21 -8.78 10.71
N ILE A 91 -4.91 -9.41 11.86
CA ILE A 91 -5.92 -9.90 12.81
C ILE A 91 -6.75 -8.73 13.36
N GLU A 92 -6.10 -7.64 13.76
CA GLU A 92 -6.75 -6.43 14.27
C GLU A 92 -7.65 -5.78 13.23
N VAL A 93 -7.20 -5.75 11.97
CA VAL A 93 -8.01 -5.27 10.84
C VAL A 93 -9.23 -6.14 10.62
N ILE A 94 -9.14 -7.48 10.63
CA ILE A 94 -10.32 -8.32 10.38
C ILE A 94 -11.27 -8.42 11.58
N SER A 95 -10.76 -8.19 12.80
CA SER A 95 -11.52 -8.25 14.04
C SER A 95 -12.13 -6.90 14.44
N ASP A 96 -11.77 -5.80 13.77
CA ASP A 96 -12.30 -4.47 14.06
C ASP A 96 -13.83 -4.41 13.89
N ARG A 97 -14.52 -4.22 15.03
CA ARG A 97 -15.98 -4.07 15.16
C ARG A 97 -16.41 -2.63 15.48
N THR A 98 -15.48 -1.69 15.53
CA THR A 98 -15.77 -0.30 15.90
C THR A 98 -15.64 0.61 14.69
N TYR A 99 -14.46 0.66 14.07
CA TYR A 99 -14.17 1.65 13.03
C TYR A 99 -14.70 1.20 11.67
N PHE A 100 -14.50 -0.06 11.29
CA PHE A 100 -15.01 -0.59 10.03
C PHE A 100 -16.53 -0.44 9.87
N PRO A 101 -17.38 -0.76 10.87
CA PRO A 101 -18.82 -0.49 10.76
C PRO A 101 -19.16 1.00 10.58
N LEU A 102 -18.39 1.92 11.19
CA LEU A 102 -18.58 3.36 10.97
C LEU A 102 -18.27 3.75 9.52
N PHE A 103 -17.20 3.22 8.95
CA PHE A 103 -16.89 3.40 7.52
C PHE A 103 -18.00 2.79 6.65
N GLN A 104 -18.45 1.56 6.92
CA GLN A 104 -19.54 0.95 6.17
C GLN A 104 -20.83 1.79 6.22
N ARG A 105 -21.16 2.37 7.37
CA ARG A 105 -22.39 3.14 7.57
C ARG A 105 -22.31 4.56 7.01
N PHE A 106 -21.21 5.28 7.27
CA PHE A 106 -21.13 6.72 7.04
C PHE A 106 -20.22 7.14 5.88
N CYS A 107 -19.25 6.30 5.48
CA CYS A 107 -18.38 6.57 4.34
C CYS A 107 -19.07 6.15 3.04
N LYS A 108 -19.97 7.01 2.53
CA LYS A 108 -20.74 6.79 1.30
C LYS A 108 -20.28 7.69 0.15
N SER A 109 -20.58 7.28 -1.09
CA SER A 109 -20.36 8.01 -2.34
C SER A 109 -18.92 8.50 -2.55
N SER A 110 -18.58 9.70 -2.08
CA SER A 110 -17.32 10.41 -2.35
C SER A 110 -16.26 10.26 -1.25
N CYS A 111 -16.49 9.38 -0.28
CA CYS A 111 -15.60 9.20 0.86
C CYS A 111 -14.34 8.35 0.53
N TYR A 112 -14.42 7.38 -0.40
CA TYR A 112 -13.32 6.47 -0.79
C TYR A 112 -12.68 5.76 0.41
N GLY A 113 -13.47 4.97 1.12
CA GLY A 113 -13.04 4.34 2.37
C GLY A 113 -11.78 3.48 2.25
N ASP A 114 -11.52 2.87 1.10
CA ASP A 114 -10.28 2.13 0.79
C ASP A 114 -9.00 2.99 0.90
N LYS A 115 -9.12 4.31 0.80
CA LYS A 115 -8.00 5.26 0.95
C LYS A 115 -7.97 5.98 2.29
N HIS A 116 -8.90 5.66 3.20
CA HIS A 116 -9.07 6.38 4.47
C HIS A 116 -9.22 5.46 5.69
N TYR A 117 -9.83 4.28 5.55
CA TYR A 117 -10.05 3.34 6.65
C TYR A 117 -8.76 2.84 7.28
N LEU A 118 -7.93 2.11 6.52
CA LEU A 118 -6.66 1.59 7.03
C LEU A 118 -5.72 2.72 7.51
N PRO A 119 -5.51 3.82 6.76
CA PRO A 119 -4.68 4.93 7.22
C PRO A 119 -5.15 5.50 8.56
N THR A 120 -6.46 5.70 8.73
CA THR A 120 -7.06 6.23 9.96
C THR A 120 -6.91 5.23 11.10
N PHE A 121 -7.36 3.99 10.91
CA PHE A 121 -7.31 2.93 11.92
C PHE A 121 -5.89 2.67 12.43
N VAL A 122 -4.94 2.50 11.50
CA VAL A 122 -3.52 2.26 11.83
C VAL A 122 -2.91 3.46 12.52
N SER A 123 -3.22 4.69 12.10
CA SER A 123 -2.68 5.88 12.78
C SER A 123 -3.19 6.05 14.22
N MET A 124 -4.42 5.61 14.51
CA MET A 124 -5.01 5.72 15.84
C MET A 124 -4.52 4.62 16.78
N LYS A 125 -4.22 3.42 16.26
CA LYS A 125 -3.97 2.22 17.09
C LYS A 125 -2.53 1.68 17.01
N PHE A 126 -1.86 1.90 15.90
CA PHE A 126 -0.58 1.27 15.56
C PHE A 126 0.46 2.27 15.03
N TRP A 127 0.38 3.54 15.42
CA TRP A 127 1.25 4.62 14.92
C TRP A 127 2.74 4.26 14.96
N ASN A 128 3.23 3.79 16.11
CA ASN A 128 4.65 3.49 16.30
C ASN A 128 5.13 2.25 15.50
N LYS A 129 4.21 1.33 15.19
CA LYS A 129 4.50 0.11 14.43
C LYS A 129 4.45 0.34 12.92
N ASN A 130 3.81 1.42 12.49
CA ASN A 130 3.61 1.72 11.07
C ASN A 130 4.69 2.66 10.53
N SER A 131 5.11 2.44 9.29
CA SER A 131 6.11 3.27 8.61
C SER A 131 5.52 4.51 7.92
N ASN A 132 4.19 4.66 7.90
CA ASN A 132 3.46 5.74 7.20
C ASN A 132 3.79 5.86 5.70
N ARG A 133 4.13 4.75 5.05
CA ARG A 133 4.40 4.67 3.61
C ARG A 133 3.98 3.31 3.06
N SER A 134 3.72 3.25 1.76
CA SER A 134 3.48 1.99 1.04
C SER A 134 4.78 1.41 0.46
N LEU A 135 4.83 0.09 0.30
CA LEU A 135 5.88 -0.61 -0.47
C LEU A 135 5.58 -0.68 -1.98
N THR A 136 4.44 -0.12 -2.42
CA THR A 136 4.05 -0.09 -3.83
C THR A 136 4.24 1.31 -4.42
N TRP A 137 5.17 1.45 -5.36
CA TRP A 137 5.40 2.69 -6.08
C TRP A 137 4.26 2.97 -7.08
N VAL A 138 3.87 4.24 -7.17
CA VAL A 138 2.84 4.76 -8.06
C VAL A 138 3.25 6.12 -8.60
N ASP A 139 2.97 6.36 -9.89
CA ASP A 139 3.19 7.67 -10.50
C ASP A 139 1.91 8.50 -10.53
N TRP A 140 1.90 9.61 -9.81
CA TRP A 140 0.80 10.59 -9.80
C TRP A 140 1.12 11.87 -10.59
N SER A 141 2.26 11.94 -11.28
CA SER A 141 2.73 13.14 -12.00
C SER A 141 1.75 13.63 -13.07
N ARG A 142 0.96 12.74 -13.66
CA ARG A 142 -0.06 13.06 -14.68
C ARG A 142 -1.37 13.64 -14.09
N GLY A 143 -1.52 13.64 -12.76
CA GLY A 143 -2.74 14.09 -12.09
C GLY A 143 -3.95 13.17 -12.32
N GLY A 144 -5.13 13.63 -11.91
CA GLY A 144 -6.39 12.89 -12.07
C GLY A 144 -6.72 11.93 -10.93
N SER A 145 -7.72 11.06 -11.15
CA SER A 145 -8.26 10.13 -10.13
C SER A 145 -7.48 8.81 -10.02
N HIS A 146 -6.63 8.51 -11.01
CA HIS A 146 -5.85 7.28 -11.10
C HIS A 146 -4.38 7.60 -11.42
N PRO A 147 -3.43 6.78 -10.92
CA PRO A 147 -2.03 6.96 -11.27
C PRO A 147 -1.79 6.63 -12.75
N ALA A 148 -0.66 7.12 -13.27
CA ALA A 148 -0.23 6.89 -14.64
C ALA A 148 -0.10 5.39 -14.96
N TRP A 149 -0.29 5.08 -16.24
CA TRP A 149 -0.09 3.73 -16.77
C TRP A 149 1.18 3.67 -17.59
N PHE A 150 1.87 2.54 -17.50
CA PHE A 150 3.09 2.26 -18.24
C PHE A 150 2.81 1.22 -19.32
N ILE A 151 3.22 1.54 -20.55
CA ILE A 151 3.10 0.68 -21.73
C ILE A 151 4.48 0.17 -22.15
N ARG A 152 4.52 -0.61 -23.23
CA ARG A 152 5.73 -1.20 -23.82
C ARG A 152 6.91 -0.24 -23.93
N THR A 153 6.67 0.99 -24.40
CA THR A 153 7.70 2.00 -24.67
C THR A 153 8.24 2.67 -23.41
N ASP A 154 7.51 2.61 -22.31
CA ASP A 154 7.93 3.20 -21.04
C ASP A 154 8.89 2.29 -20.26
N VAL A 155 8.91 1.00 -20.58
CA VAL A 155 9.70 -0.01 -19.86
C VAL A 155 11.08 -0.17 -20.48
N ASN A 156 12.11 0.26 -19.76
CA ASN A 156 13.52 0.07 -20.08
C ASN A 156 14.34 -0.10 -18.78
N VAL A 157 15.64 -0.38 -18.91
CA VAL A 157 16.56 -0.62 -17.78
C VAL A 157 16.60 0.59 -16.83
N ASP A 158 16.88 1.78 -17.37
CA ASP A 158 17.02 3.01 -16.58
C ASP A 158 15.72 3.34 -15.81
N PHE A 159 14.57 3.11 -16.43
CA PHE A 159 13.28 3.27 -15.79
C PHE A 159 13.14 2.36 -14.57
N LEU A 160 13.41 1.06 -14.71
CA LEU A 160 13.27 0.10 -13.61
C LEU A 160 14.33 0.32 -12.52
N GLU A 161 15.56 0.70 -12.87
CA GLU A 161 16.59 1.06 -11.89
C GLU A 161 16.17 2.29 -11.07
N ARG A 162 15.58 3.30 -11.71
CA ARG A 162 15.01 4.45 -11.00
C ARG A 162 13.87 4.05 -10.07
N LEU A 163 13.02 3.10 -10.44
CA LEU A 163 11.98 2.61 -9.54
C LEU A 163 12.54 1.87 -8.33
N ARG A 164 13.67 1.15 -8.50
CA ARG A 164 14.33 0.36 -7.46
C ARG A 164 15.14 1.20 -6.47
N HIS A 165 15.90 2.18 -6.99
CA HIS A 165 16.94 2.89 -6.24
C HIS A 165 16.80 4.43 -6.29
N GLY A 166 15.75 4.96 -6.92
CA GLY A 166 15.57 6.41 -7.11
C GLY A 166 14.97 7.16 -5.92
N THR A 167 14.79 6.53 -4.76
CA THR A 167 14.23 7.16 -3.56
C THR A 167 14.94 6.61 -2.32
N VAL A 168 15.17 7.47 -1.33
CA VAL A 168 15.76 7.10 -0.04
C VAL A 168 14.69 7.11 1.04
N CYS A 169 14.71 6.12 1.93
CA CYS A 169 13.76 5.98 3.04
C CYS A 169 14.40 5.26 4.22
N VAL A 170 13.63 5.14 5.31
CA VAL A 170 14.03 4.42 6.51
C VAL A 170 13.47 3.01 6.50
N TYR A 171 14.33 2.03 6.79
CA TYR A 171 13.97 0.63 7.02
C TYR A 171 14.68 0.14 8.28
N ASN A 172 13.91 -0.34 9.26
CA ASN A 172 14.44 -0.81 10.56
C ASN A 172 15.37 0.18 11.28
N GLY A 173 15.16 1.48 11.09
CA GLY A 173 15.99 2.54 11.68
C GLY A 173 17.21 2.95 10.87
N TYR A 174 17.46 2.31 9.71
CA TYR A 174 18.58 2.63 8.83
C TYR A 174 18.11 3.26 7.53
N ILE A 175 18.95 4.12 6.97
CA ILE A 175 18.72 4.72 5.64
C ILE A 175 19.02 3.68 4.56
N THR A 176 18.10 3.53 3.61
CA THR A 176 18.22 2.63 2.46
C THR A 176 17.59 3.27 1.22
N ASP A 177 18.00 2.80 0.03
CA ASP A 177 17.40 3.12 -1.26
C ASP A 177 16.32 2.10 -1.70
N ILE A 178 16.14 0.99 -0.97
CA ILE A 178 15.10 -0.01 -1.24
C ILE A 178 13.79 0.42 -0.56
N CYS A 179 13.10 1.34 -1.23
CA CYS A 179 11.85 1.90 -0.72
C CYS A 179 10.61 1.21 -1.26
N TYR A 180 10.63 0.70 -2.47
CA TYR A 180 9.45 0.07 -3.06
C TYR A 180 9.81 -1.35 -3.47
N LEU A 181 9.01 -2.32 -3.04
CA LEU A 181 9.17 -3.71 -3.47
C LEU A 181 8.35 -4.02 -4.73
N PHE A 182 7.33 -3.20 -4.99
CA PHE A 182 6.41 -3.35 -6.10
C PHE A 182 6.18 -2.02 -6.80
N ALA A 183 5.75 -2.06 -8.04
CA ALA A 183 5.35 -0.87 -8.80
C ALA A 183 4.09 -1.12 -9.61
N ARG A 184 3.34 -0.04 -9.87
CA ARG A 184 2.14 -0.03 -10.72
C ARG A 184 1.94 1.34 -11.38
N LYS A 185 1.21 1.48 -12.49
CA LYS A 185 0.29 0.52 -13.10
C LYS A 185 0.75 0.12 -14.51
N PHE A 186 1.18 -1.12 -14.68
CA PHE A 186 1.64 -1.64 -15.98
C PHE A 186 0.47 -2.22 -16.77
N LEU A 187 0.35 -1.87 -18.05
CA LEU A 187 -0.66 -2.44 -18.95
C LEU A 187 -0.18 -3.77 -19.54
N PRO A 188 -1.10 -4.64 -20.02
CA PRO A 188 -0.71 -5.94 -20.59
C PRO A 188 0.33 -5.85 -21.72
N ASN A 189 0.30 -4.78 -22.52
CA ASN A 189 1.27 -4.57 -23.60
C ASN A 189 2.70 -4.24 -23.11
N ALA A 190 2.91 -3.99 -21.81
CA ALA A 190 4.23 -3.81 -21.22
C ALA A 190 4.95 -5.14 -20.93
N LEU A 191 4.23 -6.28 -20.94
CA LEU A 191 4.75 -7.58 -20.51
C LEU A 191 6.00 -8.02 -21.29
N ASP A 192 5.99 -7.90 -22.62
CA ASP A 192 7.15 -8.28 -23.47
C ASP A 192 8.41 -7.49 -23.09
N SER A 193 8.29 -6.17 -22.90
CA SER A 193 9.41 -5.34 -22.46
C SER A 193 9.88 -5.70 -21.05
N LEU A 194 8.94 -5.95 -20.14
CA LEU A 194 9.25 -6.35 -18.76
C LEU A 194 10.06 -7.65 -18.75
N LEU A 195 9.60 -8.70 -19.45
CA LEU A 195 10.29 -9.99 -19.50
C LEU A 195 11.68 -9.90 -20.14
N ARG A 196 11.89 -9.00 -21.11
CA ARG A 196 13.22 -8.78 -21.72
C ARG A 196 14.19 -8.04 -20.81
N VAL A 197 13.68 -7.13 -19.98
CA VAL A 197 14.50 -6.29 -19.09
C VAL A 197 14.75 -6.99 -17.75
N ALA A 198 13.81 -7.78 -17.26
CA ALA A 198 13.87 -8.36 -15.91
C ALA A 198 15.16 -9.15 -15.63
N PRO A 199 15.70 -9.99 -16.53
CA PRO A 199 16.98 -10.68 -16.29
C PRO A 199 18.17 -9.74 -16.07
N LYS A 200 18.13 -8.52 -16.62
CA LYS A 200 19.20 -7.52 -16.52
C LYS A 200 19.19 -6.77 -15.20
N VAL A 201 18.02 -6.66 -14.56
CA VAL A 201 17.77 -5.72 -13.45
C VAL A 201 17.37 -6.46 -12.17
N MET A 202 16.59 -7.53 -12.29
CA MET A 202 16.04 -8.25 -11.14
C MET A 202 16.93 -9.39 -10.64
N GLN A 203 18.02 -9.71 -11.35
CA GLN A 203 18.99 -10.75 -10.96
C GLN A 203 18.28 -12.06 -10.56
N PHE A 204 17.41 -12.56 -11.43
CA PHE A 204 16.86 -13.92 -11.31
C PHE A 204 18.01 -14.89 -11.64
N ASN A 205 18.80 -15.24 -10.64
CA ASN A 205 19.71 -16.39 -10.69
C ASN A 205 18.95 -17.64 -10.25
#